data_AF-A0A433RP40-F1
#
_entry.id   AF-A0A433RP40-F1
#
_cell.length_a   1.000
_cell.length_b   1.000
_cell.length_c   1.000
_cell.angle_alpha   90.00
_cell.angle_beta   90.00
_cell.angle_gamma   90.00
#
_symmetry.space_group_name_H-M   'P 1'
#
loop_
_entity.id
_entity.type
_entity.pdbx_description
1 polymer ?
#
loop_
_entity_poly.entity_id
_entity_poly.type
_entity_poly.pdbx_seq_one_letter_code
_entity_poly.pdbx_strand_id
1 'polypeptide(L)'
;MFKIILNIENIGIIANADIKIEGVTVIAGSNSSGKSTVGRVLYAIGTSLAESSYIKLFKQKLNIIDNELNRLKKISLDEESLAIAEEATALLDNMSYIISMLEEHPTSQKEFENQSINFSNKLKKIINSLEETVITQSLTTGNLEGEMEVDLDDILIRMSIKEIKKILDTDILKEDNLKFEMLQSVFNNEFNSQISNLTSNNLKSTISFTEVNNNSGKLVFIEDVLDREASTININREFVRPIFIDDPTVIDEISESIRIYLGGKKLSYNHKSYLIDLLKQTNSDENVFSKKKNDEMINAILKEVIDGNIS
;
A
#
# COMPACT_ATOMS: atom_id res chain seq x y z
N MET A 1 -27.88 0.98 -6.55
CA MET A 1 -27.86 1.40 -5.14
C MET A 1 -26.73 0.67 -4.44
N PHE A 2 -25.81 1.38 -3.80
CA PHE A 2 -24.68 0.78 -3.08
C PHE A 2 -25.20 0.11 -1.79
N LYS A 3 -24.86 -1.16 -1.60
CA LYS A 3 -25.29 -1.95 -0.46
C LYS A 3 -24.23 -2.99 -0.12
N ILE A 4 -23.87 -3.05 1.16
CA ILE A 4 -22.96 -4.02 1.74
C ILE A 4 -23.68 -4.74 2.88
N ILE A 5 -23.53 -6.06 2.91
CA ILE A 5 -23.83 -6.90 4.09
C ILE A 5 -22.49 -7.27 4.70
N LEU A 6 -22.29 -6.99 5.98
CA LEU A 6 -21.07 -7.24 6.74
C LEU A 6 -21.42 -8.09 7.96
N ASN A 7 -20.80 -9.26 8.06
CA ASN A 7 -20.91 -10.14 9.22
C ASN A 7 -19.54 -10.20 9.92
N ILE A 8 -19.52 -9.99 11.23
CA ILE A 8 -18.32 -9.97 12.06
C ILE A 8 -18.52 -10.98 13.18
N GLU A 9 -17.57 -11.91 13.33
CA GLU A 9 -17.53 -12.86 14.41
C GLU A 9 -16.17 -12.77 15.09
N ASN A 10 -16.18 -12.57 16.41
CA ASN A 10 -15.01 -12.64 17.27
C ASN A 10 -13.88 -11.63 16.93
N ILE A 11 -14.20 -10.38 16.57
CA ILE A 11 -13.22 -9.34 16.24
C ILE A 11 -13.26 -8.21 17.28
N GLY A 12 -12.11 -7.85 17.84
CA GLY A 12 -12.00 -6.81 18.87
C GLY A 12 -12.96 -7.05 20.04
N ILE A 13 -13.89 -6.13 20.29
CA ILE A 13 -14.90 -6.32 21.35
C ILE A 13 -16.19 -6.98 20.86
N ILE A 14 -16.33 -7.24 19.56
CA ILE A 14 -17.52 -7.80 18.95
C ILE A 14 -17.46 -9.32 19.04
N ALA A 15 -18.46 -9.93 19.68
CA ALA A 15 -18.65 -11.38 19.65
C ALA A 15 -19.31 -11.80 18.34
N ASN A 16 -20.45 -11.19 17.99
CA ASN A 16 -21.14 -11.38 16.72
C ASN A 16 -21.83 -10.05 16.32
N ALA A 17 -21.83 -9.71 15.04
CA ALA A 17 -22.58 -8.60 14.49
C ALA A 17 -22.93 -8.84 13.02
N ASP A 18 -24.20 -8.65 12.67
CA ASP A 18 -24.71 -8.64 11.30
C ASP A 18 -25.16 -7.21 10.95
N ILE A 19 -24.50 -6.62 9.96
CA ILE A 19 -24.61 -5.19 9.66
C ILE A 19 -24.95 -5.00 8.19
N LYS A 20 -25.97 -4.18 7.94
CA LYS A 20 -26.41 -3.81 6.60
C LYS A 20 -26.12 -2.33 6.38
N ILE A 21 -25.32 -2.03 5.36
CA ILE A 21 -24.92 -0.67 4.99
C ILE A 21 -25.57 -0.35 3.65
N GLU A 22 -26.39 0.70 3.60
CA GLU A 22 -27.09 1.17 2.40
C GLU A 22 -27.00 2.69 2.33
N GLY A 23 -26.28 3.22 1.33
CA GLY A 23 -26.07 4.66 1.19
C GLY A 23 -25.49 5.30 2.46
N VAL A 24 -26.14 6.36 2.95
CA VAL A 24 -25.80 6.98 4.24
C VAL A 24 -26.39 6.13 5.37
N THR A 25 -25.53 5.49 6.16
CA THR A 25 -25.93 4.59 7.25
C THR A 25 -25.41 5.11 8.60
N VAL A 26 -26.29 5.13 9.61
CA VAL A 26 -25.93 5.53 10.99
C VAL A 26 -25.88 4.31 11.88
N ILE A 27 -24.73 4.07 12.51
CA ILE A 27 -24.54 3.03 13.52
C ILE A 27 -24.47 3.70 14.89
N ALA A 28 -25.51 3.53 15.70
CA ALA A 28 -25.63 4.12 17.03
C ALA A 28 -25.66 3.03 18.12
N GLY A 29 -25.27 3.41 19.33
CA GLY A 29 -25.18 2.50 20.48
C GLY A 29 -24.41 3.14 21.63
N SER A 30 -24.44 2.50 22.81
CA SER A 30 -23.70 2.95 23.99
C SER A 30 -22.19 3.02 23.75
N ASN A 31 -21.46 3.76 24.59
CA ASN A 31 -20.00 3.76 24.54
C ASN A 31 -19.46 2.33 24.69
N SER A 32 -18.39 2.02 23.96
CA SER A 32 -17.76 0.70 23.93
C SER A 32 -18.69 -0.44 23.46
N SER A 33 -19.70 -0.14 22.64
CA SER A 33 -20.58 -1.16 22.05
C SER A 33 -20.07 -1.79 20.74
N GLY A 34 -18.82 -1.50 20.34
CA GLY A 34 -18.22 -2.01 19.10
C GLY A 34 -18.32 -1.08 17.88
N LYS A 35 -18.89 0.12 18.01
CA LYS A 35 -19.04 1.07 16.88
C LYS A 35 -17.72 1.37 16.16
N SER A 36 -16.67 1.75 16.91
CA SER A 36 -15.35 2.00 16.32
C SER A 36 -14.76 0.70 15.74
N THR A 37 -14.98 -0.47 16.35
CA THR A 37 -14.54 -1.76 15.80
C THR A 37 -15.13 -2.02 14.41
N VAL A 38 -16.42 -1.74 14.20
CA VAL A 38 -17.04 -1.82 12.87
C VAL A 38 -16.36 -0.86 11.88
N GLY A 39 -16.13 0.39 12.30
CA GLY A 39 -15.43 1.39 11.49
C GLY A 39 -14.02 0.93 11.08
N ARG A 40 -13.27 0.38 12.02
CA ARG A 40 -11.93 -0.20 11.78
C ARG A 40 -11.95 -1.38 10.82
N VAL A 41 -12.92 -2.29 10.96
CA VAL A 41 -13.09 -3.41 10.01
C VAL A 41 -13.34 -2.89 8.59
N LEU A 42 -14.28 -1.96 8.43
CA LEU A 42 -14.59 -1.36 7.12
C LEU A 42 -13.39 -0.63 6.54
N TYR A 43 -12.70 0.16 7.36
CA TYR A 43 -11.48 0.87 6.97
C TYR A 43 -10.38 -0.11 6.52
N ALA A 44 -10.13 -1.15 7.31
CA ALA A 44 -9.09 -2.14 7.02
C ALA A 44 -9.38 -2.91 5.73
N ILE A 45 -10.61 -3.37 5.51
CA ILE A 45 -11.01 -4.03 4.25
C ILE A 45 -10.81 -3.06 3.08
N GLY A 46 -11.42 -1.88 3.14
CA GLY A 46 -11.38 -0.92 2.04
C GLY A 46 -9.96 -0.46 1.71
N THR A 47 -9.15 -0.20 2.73
CA THR A 47 -7.74 0.18 2.56
C THR A 47 -6.93 -0.96 1.98
N SER A 48 -7.07 -2.18 2.49
CA SER A 48 -6.32 -3.33 1.97
C SER A 48 -6.61 -3.57 0.50
N LEU A 49 -7.89 -3.56 0.10
CA LEU A 49 -8.30 -3.77 -1.29
C LEU A 49 -7.86 -2.61 -2.19
N ALA A 50 -7.86 -1.38 -1.69
CA ALA A 50 -7.37 -0.22 -2.43
C ALA A 50 -5.85 -0.23 -2.59
N GLU A 51 -5.10 -0.72 -1.61
CA GLU A 51 -3.63 -0.77 -1.61
C GLU A 51 -3.07 -2.05 -2.27
N SER A 52 -3.88 -3.08 -2.44
CA SER A 52 -3.52 -4.32 -3.13
C SER A 52 -3.73 -4.27 -4.64
N SER A 53 -3.97 -3.09 -5.23
CA SER A 53 -4.09 -2.95 -6.68
C SER A 53 -2.76 -3.22 -7.36
N TYR A 54 -2.80 -3.75 -8.58
CA TYR A 54 -1.60 -4.13 -9.31
C TYR A 54 -0.62 -2.95 -9.48
N ILE A 55 -1.12 -1.77 -9.85
CA ILE A 55 -0.31 -0.55 -10.04
C ILE A 55 0.43 -0.18 -8.75
N LYS A 56 -0.25 -0.23 -7.59
CA LYS A 56 0.35 0.14 -6.31
C LYS A 56 1.37 -0.89 -5.82
N LEU A 57 1.08 -2.18 -5.98
CA LEU A 57 2.05 -3.25 -5.66
C LEU A 57 3.28 -3.14 -6.56
N PHE A 58 3.08 -2.82 -7.85
CA PHE A 58 4.18 -2.60 -8.77
C PHE A 58 5.02 -1.38 -8.38
N LYS A 59 4.39 -0.28 -7.98
CA LYS A 59 5.08 0.91 -7.44
C LYS A 59 5.92 0.58 -6.20
N GLN A 60 5.39 -0.20 -5.26
CA GLN A 60 6.14 -0.66 -4.09
C GLN A 60 7.35 -1.51 -4.49
N LYS A 61 7.18 -2.41 -5.46
CA LYS A 61 8.29 -3.19 -6.05
C LYS A 61 9.38 -2.28 -6.62
N LEU A 62 9.02 -1.24 -7.37
CA LEU A 62 10.00 -0.28 -7.92
C LEU A 62 10.76 0.46 -6.84
N ASN A 63 10.07 0.92 -5.78
CA ASN A 63 10.70 1.64 -4.67
C ASN A 63 11.76 0.80 -3.95
N ILE A 64 11.51 -0.51 -3.77
CA ILE A 64 12.50 -1.39 -3.13
C ILE A 64 13.72 -1.56 -4.04
N ILE A 65 13.51 -1.74 -5.34
CA ILE A 65 14.62 -1.85 -6.31
C ILE A 65 15.44 -0.55 -6.33
N ASP A 66 14.78 0.61 -6.37
CA ASP A 66 15.45 1.91 -6.34
C ASP A 66 16.29 2.08 -5.06
N ASN A 67 15.77 1.69 -3.90
CA ASN A 67 16.53 1.71 -2.65
C ASN A 67 17.80 0.84 -2.72
N GLU A 68 17.71 -0.37 -3.28
CA GLU A 68 18.87 -1.25 -3.45
C GLU A 68 19.88 -0.69 -4.47
N LEU A 69 19.43 -0.09 -5.58
CA LEU A 69 20.33 0.61 -6.52
C LEU A 69 21.00 1.83 -5.87
N ASN A 70 20.26 2.60 -5.09
CA ASN A 70 20.83 3.73 -4.34
C ASN A 70 21.81 3.27 -3.26
N ARG A 71 21.64 2.07 -2.70
CA ARG A 71 22.63 1.45 -1.82
C ARG A 71 23.88 1.03 -2.60
N LEU A 72 23.72 0.40 -3.76
CA LEU A 72 24.83 0.02 -4.65
C LEU A 72 25.68 1.23 -5.04
N LYS A 73 25.06 2.34 -5.48
CA LYS A 73 25.76 3.57 -5.86
C LYS A 73 26.51 4.27 -4.71
N LYS A 74 26.19 3.93 -3.46
CA LYS A 74 26.91 4.42 -2.27
C LYS A 74 28.12 3.56 -1.92
N ILE A 75 28.18 2.34 -2.44
CA ILE A 75 29.36 1.48 -2.38
C ILE A 75 30.31 1.92 -3.51
N SER A 76 31.61 1.71 -3.35
CA SER A 76 32.61 2.08 -4.37
C SER A 76 32.46 1.18 -5.60
N LEU A 77 31.60 1.57 -6.54
CA LEU A 77 31.53 0.97 -7.88
C LEU A 77 32.62 1.57 -8.77
N ASP A 78 33.16 0.76 -9.67
CA ASP A 78 33.95 1.25 -10.78
C ASP A 78 33.09 2.05 -11.78
N GLU A 79 33.76 2.80 -12.67
CA GLU A 79 33.07 3.69 -13.61
C GLU A 79 32.09 2.95 -14.54
N GLU A 80 32.40 1.72 -14.96
CA GLU A 80 31.54 0.96 -15.87
C GLU A 80 30.30 0.43 -15.14
N SER A 81 30.47 -0.19 -13.96
CA SER A 81 29.33 -0.64 -13.14
C SER A 81 28.45 0.52 -12.68
N LEU A 82 29.04 1.67 -12.34
CA LEU A 82 28.30 2.86 -11.96
C LEU A 82 27.42 3.36 -13.12
N ALA A 83 27.96 3.42 -14.34
CA ALA A 83 27.20 3.83 -15.53
C ALA A 83 26.00 2.90 -15.79
N ILE A 84 26.17 1.59 -15.63
CA ILE A 84 25.07 0.61 -15.79
C ILE A 84 24.01 0.80 -14.69
N ALA A 85 24.43 1.04 -13.44
CA ALA A 85 23.51 1.32 -12.34
C ALA A 85 22.73 2.64 -12.55
N GLU A 86 23.35 3.67 -13.15
CA GLU A 86 22.69 4.91 -13.55
C GLU A 86 21.66 4.68 -14.67
N GLU A 87 21.95 3.83 -15.65
CA GLU A 87 20.99 3.44 -16.68
C GLU A 87 19.75 2.76 -16.07
N ALA A 88 19.96 1.83 -15.12
CA ALA A 88 18.88 1.19 -14.38
C ALA A 88 18.02 2.21 -13.60
N THR A 89 18.68 3.19 -12.96
CA THR A 89 18.00 4.27 -12.22
C THR A 89 17.13 5.11 -13.15
N ALA A 90 17.66 5.54 -14.30
CA ALA A 90 16.91 6.35 -15.27
C ALA A 90 15.67 5.60 -15.82
N LEU A 91 15.79 4.28 -16.02
CA LEU A 91 14.66 3.45 -16.44
C LEU A 91 13.56 3.41 -15.34
N LEU A 92 13.94 3.27 -14.06
CA LEU A 92 13.02 3.30 -12.92
C LEU A 92 12.30 4.64 -12.79
N ASP A 93 13.01 5.75 -12.96
CA ASP A 93 12.44 7.10 -12.89
C ASP A 93 11.35 7.29 -13.96
N ASN A 94 11.62 6.86 -15.19
CA ASN A 94 10.65 6.90 -16.28
C ASN A 94 9.38 6.11 -15.97
N MET A 95 9.53 4.91 -15.39
CA MET A 95 8.38 4.08 -15.02
C MET A 95 7.61 4.66 -13.83
N SER A 96 8.31 5.24 -12.87
CA SER A 96 7.70 5.90 -11.71
C SER A 96 6.86 7.11 -12.15
N TYR A 97 7.33 7.87 -13.14
CA TYR A 97 6.57 8.94 -13.76
C TYR A 97 5.30 8.45 -14.47
N ILE A 98 5.40 7.34 -15.22
CA ILE A 98 4.21 6.72 -15.85
C ILE A 98 3.18 6.32 -14.78
N ILE A 99 3.62 5.70 -13.68
CA ILE A 99 2.74 5.31 -12.58
C ILE A 99 2.05 6.53 -11.97
N SER A 100 2.75 7.64 -11.73
CA SER A 100 2.12 8.85 -11.19
C SER A 100 1.04 9.41 -12.12
N MET A 101 1.26 9.39 -13.44
CA MET A 101 0.26 9.82 -14.41
C MET A 101 -0.98 8.92 -14.41
N LEU A 102 -0.79 7.61 -14.19
CA LEU A 102 -1.88 6.63 -14.13
C LEU A 102 -2.71 6.72 -12.86
N GLU A 103 -2.10 7.10 -11.74
CA GLU A 103 -2.81 7.38 -10.49
C GLU A 103 -3.77 8.57 -10.63
N GLU A 104 -3.44 9.55 -11.49
CA GLU A 104 -4.30 10.70 -11.79
C GLU A 104 -5.34 10.40 -12.89
N HIS A 105 -4.99 9.55 -13.85
CA HIS A 105 -5.82 9.20 -15.01
C HIS A 105 -5.83 7.68 -15.25
N PRO A 106 -6.82 6.96 -14.69
CA PRO A 106 -6.88 5.50 -14.80
C PRO A 106 -6.95 5.06 -16.27
N THR A 107 -5.90 4.36 -16.74
CA THR A 107 -5.87 3.70 -18.05
C THR A 107 -6.37 2.26 -17.91
N SER A 108 -6.61 1.56 -19.03
CA SER A 108 -6.97 0.14 -18.96
C SER A 108 -5.86 -0.67 -18.27
N GLN A 109 -6.25 -1.50 -17.29
CA GLN A 109 -5.33 -2.36 -16.52
C GLN A 109 -4.38 -3.17 -17.44
N LYS A 110 -4.91 -3.70 -18.54
CA LYS A 110 -4.18 -4.51 -19.53
C LYS A 110 -3.05 -3.75 -20.23
N GLU A 111 -3.21 -2.45 -20.47
CA GLU A 111 -2.17 -1.64 -21.10
C GLU A 111 -0.98 -1.46 -20.15
N PHE A 112 -1.26 -1.16 -18.88
CA PHE A 112 -0.23 -1.05 -17.85
C PHE A 112 0.48 -2.38 -17.59
N GLU A 113 -0.24 -3.50 -17.60
CA GLU A 113 0.35 -4.85 -17.51
C GLU A 113 1.39 -5.09 -18.62
N ASN A 114 1.09 -4.72 -19.86
CA ASN A 114 2.05 -4.87 -20.96
C ASN A 114 3.28 -3.96 -20.79
N GLN A 115 3.07 -2.72 -20.36
CA GLN A 115 4.16 -1.77 -20.12
C GLN A 115 5.07 -2.23 -18.98
N SER A 116 4.50 -2.70 -17.88
CA SER A 116 5.23 -3.22 -16.72
C SER A 116 6.03 -4.50 -17.02
N ILE A 117 5.51 -5.40 -17.86
CA ILE A 117 6.26 -6.56 -18.36
C ILE A 117 7.44 -6.12 -19.21
N ASN A 118 7.23 -5.19 -20.15
CA ASN A 118 8.30 -4.67 -21.01
C ASN A 118 9.40 -4.00 -20.19
N PHE A 119 9.01 -3.13 -19.25
CA PHE A 119 9.90 -2.50 -18.30
C PHE A 119 10.71 -3.53 -17.52
N SER A 120 10.04 -4.54 -16.93
CA SER A 120 10.71 -5.56 -16.11
C SER A 120 11.74 -6.33 -16.92
N ASN A 121 11.44 -6.66 -18.17
CA ASN A 121 12.38 -7.34 -19.07
C ASN A 121 13.58 -6.46 -19.44
N LYS A 122 13.38 -5.15 -19.68
CA LYS A 122 14.49 -4.23 -19.93
C LYS A 122 15.38 -4.09 -18.70
N LEU A 123 14.78 -3.87 -17.54
CA LEU A 123 15.53 -3.72 -16.29
C LEU A 123 16.32 -5.00 -15.94
N LYS A 124 15.73 -6.19 -16.13
CA LYS A 124 16.46 -7.46 -15.97
C LYS A 124 17.71 -7.55 -16.84
N LYS A 125 17.67 -7.07 -18.10
CA LYS A 125 18.85 -7.05 -18.97
C LYS A 125 19.95 -6.15 -18.42
N ILE A 126 19.60 -4.96 -17.96
CA ILE A 126 20.55 -4.00 -17.37
C ILE A 126 21.19 -4.59 -16.11
N ILE A 127 20.38 -5.17 -15.21
CA ILE A 127 20.88 -5.78 -13.97
C ILE A 127 21.77 -7.00 -14.23
N ASN A 128 21.48 -7.81 -15.26
CA ASN A 128 22.38 -8.90 -15.64
C ASN A 128 23.71 -8.37 -16.19
N SER A 129 23.70 -7.29 -16.98
CA SER A 129 24.93 -6.64 -17.43
C SER A 129 25.78 -6.14 -16.25
N LEU A 130 25.13 -5.54 -15.25
CA LEU A 130 25.80 -5.09 -14.03
C LEU A 130 26.47 -6.26 -13.28
N GLU A 131 25.75 -7.39 -13.15
CA GLU A 131 26.28 -8.60 -12.50
C GLU A 131 27.49 -9.17 -13.25
N GLU A 132 27.45 -9.19 -14.59
CA GLU A 132 28.56 -9.66 -15.44
C GLU A 132 29.81 -8.76 -15.30
N THR A 133 29.63 -7.44 -15.29
CA THR A 133 30.74 -6.48 -15.09
C THR A 133 31.39 -6.65 -13.72
N VAL A 134 30.58 -6.75 -12.66
CA VAL A 134 31.06 -6.98 -11.29
C VAL A 134 31.82 -8.31 -11.19
N ILE A 135 31.29 -9.41 -11.75
CA ILE A 135 31.98 -10.72 -11.76
C ILE A 135 33.34 -10.65 -12.46
N THR A 136 33.39 -9.99 -13.62
CA THR A 136 34.61 -9.91 -14.44
C THR A 136 35.73 -9.18 -13.69
N GLN A 137 35.39 -8.14 -12.93
CA GLN A 137 36.37 -7.39 -12.14
C GLN A 137 36.91 -8.18 -10.94
N SER A 138 36.07 -8.88 -10.18
CA SER A 138 36.57 -9.68 -9.05
C SER A 138 37.55 -10.78 -9.50
N LEU A 139 37.38 -11.30 -10.73
CA LEU A 139 38.30 -12.28 -11.33
C LEU A 139 39.62 -11.67 -11.81
N THR A 140 39.65 -10.40 -12.22
CA THR A 140 40.89 -9.73 -12.64
C THR A 140 41.73 -9.25 -11.46
N THR A 141 41.09 -8.82 -10.36
CA THR A 141 41.77 -8.38 -9.13
C THR A 141 42.31 -9.55 -8.30
N GLY A 142 41.55 -10.65 -8.17
CA GLY A 142 41.94 -11.83 -7.38
C GLY A 142 43.13 -12.64 -7.92
N ASN A 143 43.59 -12.39 -9.15
CA ASN A 143 44.74 -13.07 -9.76
C ASN A 143 46.08 -12.36 -9.52
N LEU A 144 46.08 -11.15 -8.94
CA LEU A 144 47.29 -10.31 -8.83
C LEU A 144 47.97 -10.37 -7.45
N GLU A 145 47.26 -10.72 -6.39
CA GLU A 145 47.82 -10.74 -5.03
C GLU A 145 47.46 -12.06 -4.32
N GLY A 146 48.50 -12.81 -3.93
CA GLY A 146 48.42 -14.19 -3.44
C GLY A 146 47.76 -14.41 -2.07
N GLU A 147 46.88 -13.53 -1.63
CA GLU A 147 46.03 -13.73 -0.45
C GLU A 147 44.60 -13.26 -0.78
N MET A 148 43.61 -14.16 -0.68
CA MET A 148 42.20 -13.80 -0.83
C MET A 148 41.77 -12.94 0.36
N GLU A 149 42.00 -11.64 0.29
CA GLU A 149 41.30 -10.70 1.15
C GLU A 149 39.84 -10.63 0.68
N VAL A 150 38.91 -10.96 1.58
CA VAL A 150 37.48 -10.93 1.29
C VAL A 150 37.06 -9.47 1.18
N ASP A 151 36.85 -9.00 -0.05
CA ASP A 151 36.31 -7.66 -0.28
C ASP A 151 34.84 -7.60 0.15
N LEU A 152 34.60 -6.93 1.28
CA LEU A 152 33.26 -6.73 1.83
C LEU A 152 32.37 -5.95 0.87
N ASP A 153 32.93 -5.05 0.06
CA ASP A 153 32.16 -4.26 -0.91
C ASP A 153 31.67 -5.15 -2.05
N ASP A 154 32.50 -6.06 -2.57
CA ASP A 154 32.09 -7.06 -3.58
C ASP A 154 30.95 -7.97 -3.07
N ILE A 155 31.03 -8.41 -1.81
CA ILE A 155 29.95 -9.18 -1.17
C ILE A 155 28.66 -8.37 -1.12
N LEU A 156 28.73 -7.12 -0.64
CA LEU A 156 27.56 -6.25 -0.52
C LEU A 156 26.93 -5.97 -1.88
N ILE A 157 27.75 -5.72 -2.91
CA ILE A 157 27.29 -5.51 -4.29
C ILE A 157 26.52 -6.74 -4.79
N ARG A 158 27.12 -7.94 -4.68
CA ARG A 158 26.48 -9.19 -5.09
C ARG A 158 25.18 -9.46 -4.34
N MET A 159 25.13 -9.15 -3.03
CA MET A 159 23.92 -9.29 -2.23
C MET A 159 22.80 -8.37 -2.71
N SER A 160 23.09 -7.09 -2.97
CA SER A 160 22.09 -6.15 -3.48
C SER A 160 21.62 -6.51 -4.89
N ILE A 161 22.51 -6.91 -5.80
CA ILE A 161 22.14 -7.42 -7.14
C ILE A 161 21.21 -8.64 -7.02
N LYS A 162 21.55 -9.58 -6.14
CA LYS A 162 20.72 -10.77 -5.89
C LYS A 162 19.33 -10.40 -5.38
N GLU A 163 19.22 -9.45 -4.46
CA GLU A 163 17.92 -9.01 -3.94
C GLU A 163 17.09 -8.30 -5.02
N ILE A 164 17.71 -7.44 -5.83
CA ILE A 164 17.05 -6.81 -6.99
C ILE A 164 16.48 -7.87 -7.94
N LYS A 165 17.27 -8.89 -8.31
CA LYS A 165 16.84 -9.96 -9.20
C LYS A 165 15.67 -10.75 -8.63
N LYS A 166 15.75 -11.13 -7.35
CA LYS A 166 14.67 -11.83 -6.63
C LYS A 166 13.36 -11.02 -6.66
N ILE A 167 13.43 -9.72 -6.41
CA ILE A 167 12.27 -8.83 -6.47
C ILE A 167 11.74 -8.74 -7.91
N LEU A 168 12.61 -8.59 -8.90
CA LEU A 168 12.24 -8.53 -10.32
C LEU A 168 11.53 -9.80 -10.80
N ASP A 169 11.92 -10.97 -10.28
CA ASP A 169 11.32 -12.26 -10.62
C ASP A 169 9.98 -12.53 -9.94
N THR A 170 9.61 -11.75 -8.92
CA THR A 170 8.29 -11.82 -8.27
C THR A 170 7.19 -11.40 -9.25
N ASP A 171 6.27 -12.32 -9.57
CA ASP A 171 5.15 -12.11 -10.50
C ASP A 171 3.90 -11.63 -9.74
N ILE A 172 3.80 -10.31 -9.59
CA ILE A 172 2.70 -9.65 -8.86
C ILE A 172 1.32 -10.01 -9.44
N LEU A 173 1.23 -10.37 -10.73
CA LEU A 173 -0.06 -10.70 -11.38
C LEU A 173 -0.62 -12.05 -10.92
N LYS A 174 0.24 -12.96 -10.48
CA LYS A 174 -0.16 -14.32 -10.06
C LYS A 174 -0.16 -14.52 -8.56
N GLU A 175 0.36 -13.56 -7.82
CA GLU A 175 0.48 -13.65 -6.38
C GLU A 175 -0.73 -13.02 -5.67
N ASP A 176 -1.83 -13.78 -5.56
CA ASP A 176 -2.86 -13.49 -4.54
C ASP A 176 -2.25 -13.41 -3.13
N ASN A 177 -1.09 -14.05 -2.94
CA ASN A 177 -0.27 -13.94 -1.74
C ASN A 177 -0.04 -12.49 -1.29
N LEU A 178 0.34 -11.60 -2.21
CA LEU A 178 0.62 -10.20 -1.88
C LEU A 178 -0.65 -9.47 -1.40
N LYS A 179 -1.83 -9.84 -1.90
CA LYS A 179 -3.10 -9.29 -1.43
C LYS A 179 -3.36 -9.73 0.02
N PHE A 180 -3.16 -11.00 0.34
CA PHE A 180 -3.33 -11.52 1.71
C PHE A 180 -2.29 -10.93 2.68
N GLU A 181 -1.05 -10.73 2.24
CA GLU A 181 -0.03 -10.04 3.04
C GLU A 181 -0.39 -8.57 3.28
N MET A 182 -0.92 -7.89 2.27
CA MET A 182 -1.44 -6.52 2.42
C MET A 182 -2.59 -6.47 3.44
N LEU A 183 -3.55 -7.41 3.36
CA LEU A 183 -4.63 -7.52 4.33
C LEU A 183 -4.12 -7.73 5.75
N GLN A 184 -3.23 -8.70 5.95
CA GLN A 184 -2.62 -8.94 7.26
C GLN A 184 -1.96 -7.67 7.80
N SER A 185 -1.16 -6.99 6.97
CA SER A 185 -0.43 -5.78 7.35
C SER A 185 -1.37 -4.65 7.75
N VAL A 186 -2.39 -4.37 6.95
CA VAL A 186 -3.36 -3.30 7.24
C VAL A 186 -4.17 -3.62 8.50
N PHE A 187 -4.65 -4.85 8.66
CA PHE A 187 -5.36 -5.26 9.87
C PHE A 187 -4.46 -5.17 11.11
N ASN A 188 -3.21 -5.61 11.04
CA ASN A 188 -2.26 -5.46 12.15
C ASN A 188 -2.03 -4.00 12.53
N ASN A 189 -1.89 -3.10 11.55
CA ASN A 189 -1.70 -1.67 11.82
C ASN A 189 -2.95 -1.00 12.40
N GLU A 190 -4.15 -1.45 12.02
CA GLU A 190 -5.42 -0.86 12.47
C GLU A 190 -5.86 -1.40 13.84
N PHE A 191 -5.58 -2.67 14.10
CA PHE A 191 -5.94 -3.37 15.34
C PHE A 191 -4.76 -3.51 16.32
N ASN A 192 -3.60 -2.89 16.04
CA ASN A 192 -2.38 -3.06 16.82
C ASN A 192 -2.00 -4.54 17.03
N SER A 193 -2.18 -5.34 15.99
CA SER A 193 -2.00 -6.80 15.99
C SER A 193 -2.87 -7.58 16.98
N GLN A 194 -3.96 -6.97 17.48
CA GLN A 194 -4.96 -7.60 18.35
C GLN A 194 -6.32 -7.61 17.63
N ILE A 195 -6.42 -8.45 16.60
CA ILE A 195 -7.56 -8.46 15.67
C ILE A 195 -8.75 -9.23 16.30
N SER A 196 -8.45 -10.35 16.91
CA SER A 196 -9.40 -11.30 17.50
C SER A 196 -9.96 -10.79 18.81
N ASN A 197 -11.07 -11.38 19.24
CA ASN A 197 -11.73 -10.94 20.45
C ASN A 197 -10.96 -11.36 21.70
N LEU A 198 -10.50 -10.36 22.46
CA LEU A 198 -9.68 -10.53 23.67
C LEU A 198 -10.38 -11.30 24.80
N THR A 199 -11.71 -11.37 24.79
CA THR A 199 -12.51 -12.00 25.84
C THR A 199 -12.98 -13.41 25.48
N SER A 200 -12.73 -13.84 24.25
CA SER A 200 -13.21 -15.11 23.74
C SER A 200 -12.14 -16.17 23.85
N ASN A 201 -12.55 -17.39 24.24
CA ASN A 201 -11.70 -18.57 24.16
C ASN A 201 -11.65 -19.13 22.73
N ASN A 202 -12.39 -18.55 21.79
CA ASN A 202 -12.35 -18.93 20.40
C ASN A 202 -11.14 -18.28 19.73
N LEU A 203 -10.22 -19.10 19.25
CA LEU A 203 -9.02 -18.66 18.52
C LEU A 203 -9.34 -18.21 17.09
N LYS A 204 -10.53 -18.52 16.59
CA LYS A 204 -10.97 -18.21 15.24
C LYS A 204 -11.86 -16.98 15.21
N SER A 205 -11.49 -16.04 14.35
CA SER A 205 -12.24 -14.82 14.08
C SER A 205 -12.59 -14.74 12.61
N THR A 206 -13.75 -14.21 12.27
CA THR A 206 -14.23 -14.20 10.88
C THR A 206 -14.89 -12.88 10.54
N ILE A 207 -14.59 -12.38 9.35
CA ILE A 207 -15.25 -11.23 8.76
C ILE A 207 -15.74 -11.66 7.38
N SER A 208 -17.02 -11.48 7.09
CA SER A 208 -17.57 -11.75 5.77
C SER A 208 -18.29 -10.52 5.24
N PHE A 209 -18.09 -10.18 3.97
CA PHE A 209 -18.81 -9.10 3.34
C PHE A 209 -19.34 -9.50 1.96
N THR A 210 -20.45 -8.89 1.56
CA THR A 210 -21.03 -9.06 0.22
C THR A 210 -21.65 -7.76 -0.26
N GLU A 211 -21.30 -7.36 -1.47
CA GLU A 211 -21.90 -6.24 -2.19
C GLU A 211 -22.91 -6.77 -3.23
N VAL A 212 -23.87 -5.93 -3.62
CA VAL A 212 -24.92 -6.29 -4.60
C VAL A 212 -24.36 -6.60 -6.00
N ASN A 213 -23.15 -6.15 -6.33
CA ASN A 213 -22.46 -6.34 -7.62
C ASN A 213 -21.57 -7.60 -7.65
N ASN A 214 -21.85 -8.61 -6.82
CA ASN A 214 -21.08 -9.85 -6.67
C ASN A 214 -19.66 -9.69 -6.09
N ASN A 215 -19.28 -8.51 -5.59
CA ASN A 215 -18.06 -8.41 -4.78
C ASN A 215 -18.31 -9.06 -3.42
N SER A 216 -17.40 -9.92 -2.99
CA SER A 216 -17.51 -10.58 -1.71
C SER A 216 -16.15 -10.97 -1.17
N GLY A 217 -16.08 -11.15 0.14
CA GLY A 217 -14.92 -11.72 0.77
C GLY A 217 -15.26 -12.35 2.09
N LYS A 218 -14.46 -13.34 2.46
CA LYS A 218 -14.43 -13.97 3.77
C LYS A 218 -13.00 -13.96 4.25
N LEU A 219 -12.75 -13.31 5.37
CA LEU A 219 -11.46 -13.27 6.04
C LEU A 219 -11.57 -14.11 7.31
N VAL A 220 -10.65 -15.06 7.47
CA VAL A 220 -10.57 -15.92 8.64
C VAL A 220 -9.23 -15.68 9.31
N PHE A 221 -9.26 -15.31 10.58
CA PHE A 221 -8.07 -15.15 11.40
C PHE A 221 -8.02 -16.27 12.43
N ILE A 222 -6.85 -16.87 12.60
CA ILE A 222 -6.51 -17.81 13.67
C ILE A 222 -5.42 -17.16 14.49
N GLU A 223 -5.70 -16.83 15.75
CA GLU A 223 -4.74 -16.15 16.64
C GLU A 223 -4.15 -14.88 15.98
N ASP A 224 -5.02 -14.01 15.45
CA ASP A 224 -4.64 -12.76 14.76
C ASP A 224 -3.91 -12.93 13.42
N VAL A 225 -3.68 -14.17 12.98
CA VAL A 225 -3.06 -14.48 11.69
C VAL A 225 -4.13 -14.86 10.67
N LEU A 226 -4.12 -14.18 9.52
CA LEU A 226 -5.01 -14.42 8.40
C LEU A 226 -4.71 -15.78 7.76
N ASP A 227 -5.66 -16.68 7.85
CA ASP A 227 -5.62 -18.00 7.23
C ASP A 227 -6.00 -17.86 5.75
N ARG A 228 -5.03 -18.11 4.87
CA ARG A 228 -5.16 -17.96 3.41
C ARG A 228 -6.05 -19.03 2.78
N GLU A 229 -6.06 -20.24 3.34
CA GLU A 229 -6.82 -21.36 2.79
C GLU A 229 -8.30 -21.23 3.18
N ALA A 230 -8.56 -20.71 4.37
CA ALA A 230 -9.92 -20.46 4.85
C ALA A 230 -10.52 -19.12 4.39
N SER A 231 -9.70 -18.23 3.83
CA SER A 231 -10.12 -16.90 3.36
C SER A 231 -10.31 -16.84 1.85
N THR A 232 -11.24 -15.99 1.41
CA THR A 232 -11.54 -15.77 -0.01
C THR A 232 -11.84 -14.32 -0.28
N ILE A 233 -11.45 -13.83 -1.46
CA ILE A 233 -11.72 -12.46 -1.92
C ILE A 233 -12.05 -12.51 -3.40
N ASN A 234 -13.24 -12.04 -3.74
CA ASN A 234 -13.75 -11.97 -5.11
C ASN A 234 -14.15 -10.53 -5.38
N ILE A 235 -13.25 -9.79 -6.03
CA ILE A 235 -13.41 -8.36 -6.31
C ILE A 235 -13.31 -8.11 -7.82
N ASN A 236 -14.31 -7.42 -8.37
CA ASN A 236 -14.46 -7.11 -9.79
C ASN A 236 -14.40 -5.60 -10.10
N ARG A 237 -14.03 -4.78 -9.11
CA ARG A 237 -13.88 -3.33 -9.24
C ARG A 237 -12.68 -2.84 -8.47
N GLU A 238 -12.19 -1.66 -8.82
CA GLU A 238 -11.21 -0.98 -7.98
C GLU A 238 -11.85 -0.43 -6.72
N PHE A 239 -11.06 -0.40 -5.64
CA PHE A 239 -11.43 0.21 -4.37
C PHE A 239 -10.71 1.54 -4.22
N VAL A 240 -11.47 2.57 -3.85
CA VAL A 240 -10.92 3.83 -3.36
C VAL A 240 -10.63 3.65 -1.88
N ARG A 241 -9.47 4.15 -1.43
CA ARG A 241 -9.09 4.09 -0.03
C ARG A 241 -10.08 4.88 0.82
N PRO A 242 -10.71 4.28 1.84
CA PRO A 242 -11.69 4.98 2.67
C PRO A 242 -11.04 6.06 3.54
N ILE A 243 -11.79 7.13 3.81
CA ILE A 243 -11.44 8.14 4.81
C ILE A 243 -12.19 7.77 6.09
N PHE A 244 -11.46 7.55 7.19
CA PHE A 244 -12.04 7.23 8.49
C PHE A 244 -11.69 8.32 9.51
N ILE A 245 -12.72 8.95 10.04
CA ILE A 245 -12.64 10.07 10.99
C ILE A 245 -13.27 9.57 12.30
N ASP A 246 -12.43 9.23 13.28
CA ASP A 246 -12.86 8.71 14.60
C ASP A 246 -12.58 9.72 15.73
N ASP A 247 -11.56 10.58 15.56
CA ASP A 247 -11.08 11.48 16.60
C ASP A 247 -10.95 12.93 16.10
N PRO A 248 -11.70 13.90 16.64
CA PRO A 248 -11.57 15.31 16.26
C PRO A 248 -10.24 15.92 16.72
N THR A 249 -9.51 15.34 17.68
CA THR A 249 -8.22 15.89 18.15
C THR A 249 -7.07 15.64 17.17
N VAL A 250 -7.33 14.89 16.08
CA VAL A 250 -6.35 14.69 15.00
C VAL A 250 -5.82 16.01 14.44
N ILE A 251 -6.61 17.09 14.52
CA ILE A 251 -6.23 18.43 14.06
C ILE A 251 -5.07 19.00 14.88
N ASP A 252 -5.03 18.75 16.19
CA ASP A 252 -4.00 19.28 17.07
C ASP A 252 -2.62 18.67 16.76
N GLU A 253 -2.59 17.39 16.39
CA GLU A 253 -1.38 16.63 16.06
C GLU A 253 -0.75 16.99 14.70
N ILE A 254 -1.51 17.67 13.83
CA ILE A 254 -0.98 18.20 12.56
C ILE A 254 0.16 19.18 12.84
N SER A 255 0.03 19.98 13.92
CA SER A 255 0.99 21.03 14.27
C SER A 255 2.32 20.49 14.81
N GLU A 256 2.31 19.39 15.57
CA GLU A 256 3.51 18.81 16.20
C GLU A 256 4.36 18.02 15.21
N SER A 257 3.73 17.39 14.23
CA SER A 257 4.38 16.50 13.26
C SER A 257 5.10 17.23 12.12
N ILE A 258 5.05 18.57 12.07
CA ILE A 258 5.76 19.41 11.08
C ILE A 258 7.30 19.23 11.15
N ARG A 259 7.86 18.82 12.29
CA ARG A 259 9.33 18.75 12.47
C ARG A 259 10.02 17.46 11.96
N ILE A 260 9.29 16.43 11.54
CA ILE A 260 9.88 15.08 11.30
C ILE A 260 9.94 14.68 9.80
N TYR A 261 9.45 15.52 8.86
CA TYR A 261 9.35 15.19 7.41
C TYR A 261 10.66 15.34 6.60
N LEU A 262 11.84 15.06 7.18
CA LEU A 262 13.10 15.00 6.42
C LEU A 262 13.50 13.56 5.99
N GLY A 263 12.69 12.55 6.30
CA GLY A 263 12.82 11.18 5.79
C GLY A 263 11.62 10.81 4.91
N GLY A 264 11.85 10.08 3.81
CA GLY A 264 10.86 9.79 2.77
C GLY A 264 9.49 9.31 3.28
N LYS A 265 8.44 9.57 2.49
CA LYS A 265 7.04 9.22 2.78
C LYS A 265 6.91 7.72 3.09
N LYS A 266 6.79 7.35 4.37
CA LYS A 266 6.36 6.01 4.76
C LYS A 266 4.83 5.95 4.60
N LEU A 267 4.32 5.12 3.70
CA LEU A 267 2.87 4.87 3.62
C LEU A 267 2.41 4.37 4.99
N SER A 268 1.58 5.15 5.69
CA SER A 268 0.93 4.66 6.89
C SER A 268 -0.38 3.98 6.52
N TYR A 269 -0.56 2.74 6.97
CA TYR A 269 -1.77 1.95 6.76
C TYR A 269 -2.82 2.14 7.85
N ASN A 270 -2.46 2.77 8.98
CA ASN A 270 -3.41 3.13 10.02
C ASN A 270 -4.23 4.37 9.62
N HIS A 271 -5.52 4.38 9.93
CA HIS A 271 -6.43 5.48 9.54
C HIS A 271 -5.99 6.86 10.02
N LYS A 272 -5.48 6.97 11.25
CA LYS A 272 -5.15 8.25 11.87
C LYS A 272 -4.01 8.94 11.15
N SER A 273 -2.91 8.22 10.90
CA SER A 273 -1.80 8.75 10.14
C SER A 273 -2.18 9.09 8.70
N TYR A 274 -3.01 8.26 8.07
CA TYR A 274 -3.48 8.53 6.71
C TYR A 274 -4.30 9.82 6.64
N LEU A 275 -5.20 10.05 7.60
CA LEU A 275 -5.96 11.28 7.71
C LEU A 275 -5.04 12.50 7.90
N ILE A 276 -4.02 12.38 8.76
CA ILE A 276 -3.01 13.43 8.96
C ILE A 276 -2.27 13.75 7.66
N ASP A 277 -1.86 12.73 6.88
CA ASP A 277 -1.18 12.93 5.60
C ASP A 277 -2.06 13.64 4.57
N LEU A 278 -3.36 13.31 4.51
CA LEU A 278 -4.33 13.99 3.66
C LEU A 278 -4.50 15.47 4.05
N LEU A 279 -4.69 15.74 5.34
CA LEU A 279 -4.90 17.11 5.85
C LEU A 279 -3.66 18.01 5.70
N LYS A 280 -2.47 17.42 5.60
CA LYS A 280 -1.23 18.16 5.32
C LYS A 280 -1.12 18.58 3.86
N GLN A 281 -1.56 17.74 2.92
CA GLN A 281 -1.48 18.02 1.48
C GLN A 281 -2.40 19.19 1.08
N THR A 282 -3.52 19.39 1.78
CA THR A 282 -4.45 20.48 1.47
C THR A 282 -3.93 21.87 1.83
N ASN A 283 -2.94 21.98 2.72
CA ASN A 283 -2.41 23.27 3.16
C ASN A 283 -1.44 23.94 2.17
N SER A 284 -0.96 23.24 1.12
CA SER A 284 0.01 23.78 0.18
C SER A 284 -0.58 24.51 -1.04
N ASP A 285 -1.88 24.35 -1.35
CA ASP A 285 -2.49 24.82 -2.62
C ASP A 285 -3.68 25.80 -2.45
N GLU A 286 -3.89 26.36 -1.26
CA GLU A 286 -4.95 27.36 -1.06
C GLU A 286 -4.59 28.72 -1.69
N ASN A 287 -5.03 28.96 -2.92
CA ASN A 287 -5.15 30.30 -3.49
C ASN A 287 -6.61 30.79 -3.45
N VAL A 288 -6.82 32.10 -3.49
CA VAL A 288 -8.17 32.72 -3.34
C VAL A 288 -9.18 32.21 -4.39
N PHE A 289 -8.70 31.74 -5.55
CA PHE A 289 -9.55 31.23 -6.62
C PHE A 289 -9.99 29.78 -6.41
N SER A 290 -9.17 28.93 -5.78
CA SER A 290 -9.55 27.55 -5.45
C SER A 290 -10.60 27.51 -4.33
N LYS A 291 -10.52 28.43 -3.37
CA LYS A 291 -11.45 28.52 -2.23
C LYS A 291 -12.91 28.77 -2.66
N LYS A 292 -13.14 29.77 -3.51
CA LYS A 292 -14.50 30.10 -3.99
C LYS A 292 -15.14 28.95 -4.79
N LYS A 293 -14.34 28.27 -5.62
CA LYS A 293 -14.81 27.11 -6.40
C LYS A 293 -15.16 25.93 -5.49
N ASN A 294 -14.38 25.68 -4.44
CA ASN A 294 -14.64 24.62 -3.47
C ASN A 294 -15.94 24.88 -2.70
N ASP A 295 -16.18 26.12 -2.25
CA ASP A 295 -17.42 26.48 -1.55
C ASP A 295 -18.66 26.28 -2.44
N GLU A 296 -18.58 26.69 -3.72
CA GLU A 296 -19.66 26.47 -4.69
C GLU A 296 -19.92 24.97 -4.94
N MET A 297 -18.86 24.15 -5.02
CA MET A 297 -18.94 22.72 -5.25
C MET A 297 -19.48 21.96 -4.03
N ILE A 298 -19.05 22.31 -2.81
CA ILE A 298 -19.58 21.75 -1.56
C ILE A 298 -21.07 22.05 -1.45
N ASN A 299 -21.47 23.30 -1.70
CA ASN A 299 -22.88 23.70 -1.67
C ASN A 299 -23.73 22.97 -2.72
N ALA A 300 -23.18 22.67 -3.91
CA ALA A 300 -23.86 21.88 -4.92
C ALA A 300 -24.07 20.43 -4.46
N ILE A 301 -23.04 19.79 -3.90
CA ILE A 301 -23.14 18.42 -3.37
C ILE A 301 -24.13 18.36 -2.21
N LEU A 302 -24.07 19.32 -1.27
CA LEU A 302 -25.01 19.36 -0.14
C LEU A 302 -26.46 19.50 -0.63
N LYS A 303 -26.73 20.28 -1.68
CA LYS A 303 -28.06 20.40 -2.28
C LYS A 303 -28.53 19.12 -2.99
N GLU A 304 -27.62 18.33 -3.54
CA GLU A 304 -27.94 17.07 -4.21
C GLU A 304 -28.17 15.93 -3.21
N VAL A 305 -27.42 15.91 -2.11
CA VAL A 305 -27.49 14.84 -1.09
C VAL A 305 -28.60 15.11 -0.07
N ILE A 306 -28.90 16.39 0.20
CA ILE A 306 -29.95 16.80 1.12
C ILE A 306 -31.17 17.21 0.29
N ASP A 307 -32.13 16.30 0.13
CA ASP A 307 -33.45 16.52 -0.51
C ASP A 307 -34.34 17.56 0.23
N GLY A 308 -33.78 18.32 1.17
CA GLY A 308 -34.47 19.29 2.00
C GLY A 308 -34.03 20.71 1.69
N ASN A 309 -34.99 21.60 1.42
CA ASN A 309 -34.76 23.04 1.41
C ASN A 309 -34.14 23.47 2.75
N ILE A 310 -32.88 23.90 2.72
CA ILE A 310 -32.26 24.62 3.82
C ILE A 310 -32.85 26.04 3.80
N SER A 311 -33.92 26.25 4.56
CA SER A 311 -34.52 27.55 4.83
C SER A 311 -33.81 28.29 5.96
#